data_AF-A0A1S8X3I6-F1
#
_entry.id   AF-A0A1S8X3I6-F1
#
_cell.length_a   1.000
_cell.length_b   1.000
_cell.length_c   1.000
_cell.angle_alpha   90.00
_cell.angle_beta   90.00
_cell.angle_gamma   90.00
#
_symmetry.space_group_name_H-M   'P 1'
#
loop_
_entity.id
_entity.type
_entity.pdbx_description
1 polymer ?
#
loop_
_entity_poly.entity_id
_entity_poly.type
_entity_poly.pdbx_seq_one_letter_code
_entity_poly.pdbx_strand_id
1 'polypeptide(L)'
;MLAHVSTDCGSRTPIRDVDFPTQYIFEPETLIMPIECFKLPSEAVDLEVFTEKKMRQDGQLITALKFAPFITWQQPDQQTGVERRLSQLLLSSIEASVMLHCFPRGKYEVMVLILDNGGFPVDSINTGDCLAAAITCSGLALTDASVQMYDTPVGVNVDLSTVVRPSSSVGHLCAAILPNLQQYSMLYTSDSCIRTGQDLREALSCAMNGGVQLATTIKQCLVRQTNTTA
;
A
#
# COMPACT_ATOMS: atom_id res chain seq x y z
N MET A 1 -4.60 33.58 -4.73
CA MET A 1 -3.88 34.72 -4.12
C MET A 1 -2.50 34.18 -3.73
N LEU A 2 -1.45 34.69 -4.36
CA LEU A 2 -0.07 34.21 -4.24
C LEU A 2 0.48 34.39 -2.82
N ALA A 3 1.37 33.48 -2.39
CA ALA A 3 2.40 33.78 -1.40
C ALA A 3 3.74 33.17 -1.86
N HIS A 4 4.62 34.05 -2.32
CA HIS A 4 6.06 33.84 -2.39
C HIS A 4 6.65 34.12 -1.00
N VAL A 5 7.55 33.27 -0.51
CA VAL A 5 8.55 33.66 0.50
C VAL A 5 9.90 33.08 0.08
N SER A 6 10.86 33.97 -0.12
CA SER A 6 12.27 33.71 -0.31
C SER A 6 12.99 34.14 0.97
N THR A 7 13.87 33.31 1.51
CA THR A 7 14.99 33.78 2.35
C THR A 7 16.21 32.87 2.18
N ASP A 8 17.26 33.52 1.73
CA ASP A 8 18.68 33.20 1.71
C ASP A 8 19.22 32.86 3.12
N CYS A 9 20.21 31.96 3.25
CA CYS A 9 21.34 32.13 4.18
C CYS A 9 22.39 31.00 4.04
N GLY A 10 23.66 31.39 3.93
CA GLY A 10 24.80 30.50 4.02
C GLY A 10 25.24 30.12 5.44
N SER A 11 26.14 29.14 5.46
CA SER A 11 27.14 28.77 6.48
C SER A 11 26.75 27.93 7.70
N ARG A 12 27.48 26.79 7.79
CA ARG A 12 27.91 26.00 8.95
C ARG A 12 26.85 25.20 9.75
N THR A 13 27.12 23.89 9.76
CA THR A 13 26.51 22.76 10.50
C THR A 13 26.41 23.02 12.02
N PRO A 14 25.46 22.39 12.77
CA PRO A 14 25.43 20.94 12.99
C PRO A 14 24.03 20.28 13.00
N ILE A 15 24.03 18.97 12.66
CA ILE A 15 23.05 17.91 12.94
C ILE A 15 21.78 18.38 13.68
N ARG A 16 20.68 18.57 12.94
CA ARG A 16 19.30 18.48 13.43
C ARG A 16 18.37 18.01 12.30
N ASP A 17 17.58 17.00 12.66
CA ASP A 17 16.21 16.72 12.22
C ASP A 17 15.90 16.98 10.75
N VAL A 18 15.89 15.89 9.97
CA VAL A 18 15.28 15.88 8.64
C VAL A 18 13.77 15.98 8.85
N ASP A 19 13.26 17.21 8.76
CA ASP A 19 11.84 17.51 8.66
C ASP A 19 11.26 16.76 7.44
N PHE A 20 10.58 15.65 7.72
CA PHE A 20 9.65 15.06 6.77
C PHE A 20 8.49 16.04 6.59
N PRO A 21 8.03 16.31 5.34
CA PRO A 21 6.85 17.12 5.13
C PRO A 21 5.69 16.47 5.87
N THR A 22 5.29 17.13 6.95
CA THR A 22 4.23 16.75 7.86
C THR A 22 2.91 17.10 7.18
N GLN A 23 2.48 16.28 6.22
CA GLN A 23 1.13 16.31 5.65
C GLN A 23 0.60 14.89 5.45
N TYR A 24 0.64 14.10 6.52
CA TYR A 24 -0.37 13.07 6.77
C TYR A 24 -0.92 13.31 8.17
N ILE A 25 -1.76 14.34 8.29
CA ILE A 25 -2.59 14.51 9.48
C ILE A 25 -3.64 13.40 9.40
N PHE A 26 -3.37 12.29 10.06
CA PHE A 26 -4.40 11.32 10.44
C PHE A 26 -5.22 11.99 11.55
N GLU A 27 -6.25 12.76 11.18
CA GLU A 27 -7.29 13.20 12.11
C GLU A 27 -7.98 11.95 12.68
N PRO A 28 -8.05 11.77 14.01
CA PRO A 28 -8.51 10.53 14.63
C PRO A 28 -10.03 10.38 14.72
N GLU A 29 -10.82 11.25 14.08
CA GLU A 29 -12.27 11.26 14.23
C GLU A 29 -13.01 11.18 12.90
N THR A 30 -13.13 9.98 12.34
CA THR A 30 -14.27 9.43 11.54
C THR A 30 -13.80 8.35 10.57
N LEU A 31 -13.48 7.17 11.10
CA LEU A 31 -13.49 5.95 10.29
C LEU A 31 -14.40 4.91 10.94
N ILE A 32 -15.71 5.14 10.79
CA ILE A 32 -16.66 4.04 10.77
C ILE A 32 -16.48 3.38 9.40
N MET A 33 -15.57 2.41 9.30
CA MET A 33 -15.56 1.47 8.19
C MET A 33 -16.05 0.12 8.70
N PRO A 34 -17.18 -0.39 8.19
CA PRO A 34 -17.41 -1.83 8.24
C PRO A 34 -16.44 -2.46 7.23
N ILE A 35 -15.28 -2.89 7.70
CA ILE A 35 -14.44 -3.82 6.93
C ILE A 35 -14.96 -5.22 7.27
N GLU A 36 -15.99 -5.65 6.55
CA GLU A 36 -16.51 -7.00 6.73
C GLU A 36 -15.60 -8.00 6.02
N CYS A 37 -14.66 -8.59 6.76
CA CYS A 37 -14.05 -9.85 6.37
C CYS A 37 -15.11 -10.95 6.49
N PHE A 38 -15.94 -11.11 5.47
CA PHE A 38 -16.87 -12.22 5.42
C PHE A 38 -16.11 -13.53 5.27
N LYS A 39 -16.10 -14.33 6.35
CA LYS A 39 -15.89 -15.77 6.24
C LYS A 39 -17.15 -16.38 5.65
N LEU A 40 -17.28 -16.34 4.33
CA LEU A 40 -18.43 -16.96 3.65
C LEU A 40 -18.40 -18.49 3.87
N PRO A 41 -19.51 -19.11 4.29
CA PRO A 41 -19.67 -20.55 4.22
C PRO A 41 -19.59 -21.00 2.75
N SER A 42 -19.05 -22.19 2.53
CA SER A 42 -18.52 -22.71 1.26
C SER A 42 -19.53 -22.97 0.12
N GLU A 43 -20.70 -22.32 0.12
CA GLU A 43 -21.75 -22.54 -0.88
C GLU A 43 -22.41 -21.22 -1.29
N ALA A 44 -21.74 -20.45 -2.16
CA ALA A 44 -22.34 -19.63 -3.20
C ALA A 44 -21.23 -18.88 -3.95
N VAL A 45 -21.56 -18.41 -5.15
CA VAL A 45 -20.77 -17.59 -6.07
C VAL A 45 -19.85 -18.36 -7.01
N ASP A 46 -20.49 -18.91 -8.05
CA ASP A 46 -19.93 -19.06 -9.39
C ASP A 46 -19.93 -17.69 -10.09
N LEU A 47 -18.75 -17.18 -10.50
CA LEU A 47 -18.55 -16.53 -11.81
C LEU A 47 -17.06 -16.33 -12.14
N GLU A 48 -16.55 -17.29 -12.92
CA GLU A 48 -15.55 -17.21 -14.00
C GLU A 48 -14.22 -16.43 -13.84
N VAL A 49 -13.18 -17.14 -13.36
CA VAL A 49 -11.95 -17.40 -14.14
C VAL A 49 -11.51 -18.84 -13.85
N PHE A 50 -11.93 -19.79 -14.69
CA PHE A 50 -11.51 -21.19 -14.60
C PHE A 50 -10.12 -21.33 -15.24
N THR A 51 -9.06 -21.12 -14.46
CA THR A 51 -7.75 -21.71 -14.76
C THR A 51 -7.70 -23.07 -14.08
N GLU A 52 -7.30 -24.09 -14.85
CA GLU A 52 -7.28 -25.52 -14.50
C GLU A 52 -7.05 -25.78 -13.01
N LYS A 53 -8.10 -26.30 -12.37
CA LYS A 53 -8.17 -26.57 -10.94
C LYS A 53 -7.33 -27.80 -10.58
N LYS A 54 -6.00 -27.64 -10.62
CA LYS A 54 -5.09 -28.49 -9.83
C LYS A 54 -5.60 -28.38 -8.40
N MET A 55 -5.89 -29.52 -7.75
CA MET A 55 -6.31 -29.55 -6.36
C MET A 55 -5.23 -28.90 -5.49
N ARG A 56 -5.29 -27.58 -5.32
CA ARG A 56 -4.48 -26.86 -4.35
C ARG A 56 -5.03 -27.26 -3.00
N GLN A 57 -4.21 -27.96 -2.23
CA GLN A 57 -4.53 -28.27 -0.84
C GLN A 57 -4.50 -27.00 0.03
N ASP A 58 -3.92 -25.92 -0.48
CA ASP A 58 -3.83 -24.62 0.18
C ASP A 58 -5.10 -23.78 0.02
N GLY A 59 -5.30 -22.84 0.95
CA GLY A 59 -6.35 -21.83 0.88
C GLY A 59 -6.21 -20.91 -0.35
N GLN A 60 -7.31 -20.28 -0.74
CA GLN A 60 -7.35 -19.29 -1.83
C GLN A 60 -7.53 -17.89 -1.28
N LEU A 61 -6.85 -16.92 -1.88
CA LEU A 61 -7.01 -15.50 -1.59
C LEU A 61 -7.53 -14.81 -2.85
N ILE A 62 -8.54 -13.97 -2.68
CA ILE A 62 -9.13 -13.13 -3.72
C ILE A 62 -9.05 -11.69 -3.23
N THR A 63 -8.60 -10.79 -4.10
CA THR A 63 -8.52 -9.36 -3.79
C THR A 63 -9.27 -8.57 -4.85
N ALA A 64 -10.00 -7.55 -4.41
CA ALA A 64 -10.70 -6.62 -5.28
C ALA A 64 -10.44 -5.19 -4.80
N LEU A 65 -9.86 -4.37 -5.67
CA LEU A 65 -9.63 -2.96 -5.43
C LEU A 65 -10.51 -2.14 -6.37
N LYS A 66 -11.33 -1.26 -5.78
CA LYS A 66 -12.24 -0.36 -6.51
C LYS A 66 -12.04 1.07 -6.06
N PHE A 67 -12.34 2.00 -6.95
CA PHE A 67 -12.41 3.41 -6.60
C PHE A 67 -13.85 3.83 -6.34
N ALA A 68 -14.04 4.76 -5.42
CA ALA A 68 -15.34 5.34 -5.17
C ALA A 68 -15.84 6.11 -6.41
N PRO A 69 -17.17 6.15 -6.66
CA PRO A 69 -17.75 6.73 -7.87
C PRO A 69 -17.54 8.25 -7.99
N PHE A 70 -17.17 8.92 -6.89
CA PHE A 70 -16.90 10.36 -6.87
C PHE A 70 -15.43 10.71 -7.16
N ILE A 71 -14.55 9.70 -7.32
CA ILE A 71 -13.16 9.93 -7.71
C ILE A 71 -13.10 10.27 -9.20
N THR A 72 -12.43 11.37 -9.52
CA THR A 72 -12.29 11.85 -10.89
C THR A 72 -11.17 11.10 -11.62
N TRP A 73 -11.50 10.57 -12.80
CA TRP A 73 -10.56 9.89 -13.69
C TRP A 73 -10.20 10.80 -14.86
N GLN A 74 -8.93 10.84 -15.25
CA GLN A 74 -8.54 11.55 -16.47
C GLN A 74 -9.10 10.84 -17.72
N GLN A 75 -9.17 9.51 -17.69
CA GLN A 75 -9.80 8.70 -18.74
C GLN A 75 -10.71 7.63 -18.12
N PRO A 76 -12.05 7.77 -18.18
CA PRO A 76 -12.96 6.84 -17.51
C PRO A 76 -12.93 5.43 -18.11
N ASP A 77 -12.59 5.29 -19.40
CA ASP A 77 -12.45 3.99 -20.06
C ASP A 77 -11.29 3.15 -19.49
N GLN A 78 -10.31 3.80 -18.84
CA GLN A 78 -9.18 3.11 -18.23
C GLN A 78 -9.45 2.62 -16.80
N GLN A 79 -10.53 3.06 -16.16
CA GLN A 79 -10.85 2.72 -14.76
C GLN A 79 -10.83 1.22 -14.52
N THR A 80 -11.60 0.46 -15.31
CA THR A 80 -11.72 -1.00 -15.13
C THR A 80 -10.37 -1.71 -15.33
N GLY A 81 -9.54 -1.20 -16.25
CA GLY A 81 -8.20 -1.74 -16.50
C GLY A 81 -7.23 -1.50 -15.35
N VAL A 82 -7.24 -0.28 -14.80
CA VAL A 82 -6.40 0.12 -13.65
C VAL A 82 -6.85 -0.62 -12.39
N GLU A 83 -8.14 -0.65 -12.08
CA GLU A 83 -8.70 -1.40 -10.95
C GLU A 83 -8.32 -2.89 -10.99
N ARG A 84 -8.46 -3.53 -12.15
CA ARG A 84 -8.08 -4.93 -12.33
C ARG A 84 -6.58 -5.13 -12.12
N ARG A 85 -5.73 -4.25 -12.66
CA ARG A 85 -4.27 -4.33 -12.51
C ARG A 85 -3.87 -4.15 -11.05
N LEU A 86 -4.44 -3.17 -10.35
CA LEU A 86 -4.14 -2.94 -8.94
C LEU A 86 -4.64 -4.08 -8.05
N SER A 87 -5.79 -4.66 -8.37
CA SER A 87 -6.30 -5.85 -7.67
C SER A 87 -5.32 -7.01 -7.74
N GLN A 88 -4.69 -7.24 -8.91
CA GLN A 88 -3.66 -8.26 -9.08
C GLN A 88 -2.38 -7.95 -8.30
N LEU A 89 -1.92 -6.68 -8.32
CA LEU A 89 -0.75 -6.27 -7.54
C LEU A 89 -1.00 -6.42 -6.03
N LEU A 90 -2.21 -6.06 -5.59
CA LEU A 90 -2.66 -6.26 -4.21
C LEU A 90 -2.68 -7.75 -3.85
N LEU A 91 -3.18 -8.62 -4.75
CA LEU A 91 -3.16 -10.07 -4.55
C LEU A 91 -1.73 -10.56 -4.31
N SER A 92 -0.81 -10.24 -5.21
CA SER A 92 0.59 -10.67 -5.11
C SER A 92 1.27 -10.14 -3.84
N SER A 93 0.89 -8.96 -3.36
CA SER A 93 1.45 -8.38 -2.13
C SER A 93 0.96 -9.08 -0.84
N ILE A 94 -0.30 -9.51 -0.83
CA ILE A 94 -0.91 -10.11 0.36
C ILE A 94 -0.69 -11.63 0.38
N GLU A 95 -0.64 -12.28 -0.78
CA GLU A 95 -0.45 -13.73 -0.90
C GLU A 95 0.86 -14.20 -0.22
N ALA A 96 1.93 -13.40 -0.28
CA ALA A 96 3.19 -13.71 0.40
C ALA A 96 3.14 -13.53 1.92
N SER A 97 2.15 -12.78 2.43
CA SER A 97 2.00 -12.45 3.85
C SER A 97 1.13 -13.46 4.60
N VAL A 98 0.14 -14.05 3.93
CA VAL A 98 -0.90 -14.89 4.56
C VAL A 98 -0.49 -16.37 4.60
N MET A 99 -0.75 -17.04 5.73
CA MET A 99 -0.52 -18.48 5.88
C MET A 99 -1.64 -19.32 5.27
N LEU A 100 -1.70 -19.38 3.94
CA LEU A 100 -2.75 -20.12 3.20
C LEU A 100 -2.74 -21.63 3.46
N HIS A 101 -1.57 -22.20 3.80
CA HIS A 101 -1.43 -23.62 4.11
C HIS A 101 -2.12 -24.04 5.42
N CYS A 102 -2.35 -23.11 6.35
CA CYS A 102 -3.07 -23.38 7.59
C CYS A 102 -4.58 -23.57 7.37
N PHE A 103 -5.10 -23.19 6.21
CA PHE A 103 -6.53 -23.19 5.91
C PHE A 103 -6.84 -23.92 4.60
N PRO A 104 -6.71 -25.27 4.58
CA PRO A 104 -7.00 -26.05 3.39
C PRO A 104 -8.46 -25.87 2.99
N ARG A 105 -8.71 -25.56 1.70
CA ARG A 105 -10.04 -25.29 1.13
C ARG A 105 -10.73 -24.02 1.65
N GLY A 106 -10.06 -23.20 2.46
CA GLY A 106 -10.53 -21.88 2.86
C GLY A 106 -10.44 -20.88 1.71
N LYS A 107 -11.33 -19.88 1.71
CA LYS A 107 -11.27 -18.73 0.80
C LYS A 107 -11.26 -17.45 1.63
N TYR A 108 -10.31 -16.57 1.35
CA TYR A 108 -10.24 -15.22 1.90
C TYR A 108 -10.54 -14.22 0.79
N GLU A 109 -11.42 -13.28 1.07
CA GLU A 109 -11.73 -12.19 0.16
C GLU A 109 -11.40 -10.86 0.84
N VAL A 110 -10.56 -10.07 0.20
CA VAL A 110 -10.17 -8.73 0.66
C VAL A 110 -10.65 -7.71 -0.36
N MET A 111 -11.60 -6.89 0.06
CA MET A 111 -12.14 -5.81 -0.76
C MET A 111 -11.67 -4.46 -0.24
N VAL A 112 -11.04 -3.67 -1.10
CA VAL A 112 -10.55 -2.33 -0.78
C VAL A 112 -11.30 -1.32 -1.64
N LEU A 113 -11.85 -0.29 -0.99
CA LEU A 113 -12.45 0.85 -1.63
C LEU A 113 -11.59 2.08 -1.37
N ILE A 114 -11.08 2.69 -2.44
CA ILE A 114 -10.34 3.95 -2.34
C ILE A 114 -11.34 5.08 -2.27
N LEU A 115 -11.25 5.89 -1.22
CA LEU A 115 -12.12 7.04 -0.98
C LEU A 115 -11.47 8.34 -1.42
N ASP A 116 -10.16 8.50 -1.27
CA ASP A 116 -9.45 9.72 -1.64
C ASP A 116 -8.11 9.39 -2.29
N ASN A 117 -7.77 10.20 -3.30
CA ASN A 117 -6.55 10.14 -4.08
C ASN A 117 -5.82 11.50 -4.13
N GLY A 118 -6.10 12.40 -3.17
CA GLY A 118 -5.44 13.69 -3.03
C GLY A 118 -6.02 14.80 -3.91
N GLY A 119 -7.24 14.62 -4.43
CA GLY A 119 -7.95 15.63 -5.22
C GLY A 119 -7.45 15.86 -6.66
N PHE A 120 -6.43 15.11 -7.11
CA PHE A 120 -5.98 15.14 -8.50
C PHE A 120 -6.70 14.08 -9.34
N PRO A 121 -6.79 14.22 -10.68
CA PRO A 121 -7.26 13.13 -11.53
C PRO A 121 -6.39 11.88 -11.33
N VAL A 122 -7.02 10.70 -11.25
CA VAL A 122 -6.28 9.43 -11.21
C VAL A 122 -5.60 9.23 -12.56
N ASP A 123 -4.27 9.35 -12.54
CA ASP A 123 -3.36 9.05 -13.65
C ASP A 123 -2.39 7.92 -13.24
N SER A 124 -1.66 7.39 -14.21
CA SER A 124 -0.62 6.34 -14.01
C SER A 124 0.37 6.68 -12.88
N ILE A 125 0.63 7.97 -12.66
CA ILE A 125 1.60 8.49 -11.68
C ILE A 125 1.10 8.30 -10.23
N ASN A 126 -0.13 8.76 -9.92
CA ASN A 126 -0.70 8.78 -8.55
C ASN A 126 -1.27 7.42 -8.11
N THR A 127 -1.21 6.43 -9.00
CA THR A 127 -1.72 5.09 -8.72
C THR A 127 -0.90 4.36 -7.65
N GLY A 128 0.38 4.72 -7.49
CA GLY A 128 1.29 4.13 -6.49
C GLY A 128 0.87 4.40 -5.05
N ASP A 129 0.47 5.62 -4.72
CA ASP A 129 0.04 6.00 -3.36
C ASP A 129 -1.23 5.26 -2.95
N CYS A 130 -2.19 5.19 -3.87
CA CYS A 130 -3.43 4.44 -3.70
C CYS A 130 -3.15 2.96 -3.40
N LEU A 131 -2.21 2.35 -4.14
CA LEU A 131 -1.81 0.96 -3.95
C LEU A 131 -1.10 0.77 -2.60
N ALA A 132 -0.18 1.65 -2.24
CA ALA A 132 0.54 1.59 -0.96
C ALA A 132 -0.42 1.68 0.25
N ALA A 133 -1.39 2.59 0.18
CA ALA A 133 -2.44 2.72 1.19
C ALA A 133 -3.34 1.46 1.22
N ALA A 134 -3.74 0.94 0.06
CA ALA A 134 -4.56 -0.26 -0.05
C ALA A 134 -3.89 -1.51 0.56
N ILE A 135 -2.58 -1.69 0.34
CA ILE A 135 -1.80 -2.79 0.91
C ILE A 135 -1.81 -2.71 2.44
N THR A 136 -1.47 -1.54 2.98
CA THR A 136 -1.39 -1.33 4.44
C THR A 136 -2.76 -1.50 5.09
N CYS A 137 -3.82 -0.95 4.49
CA CYS A 137 -5.19 -1.10 4.97
C CYS A 137 -5.65 -2.56 4.94
N SER A 138 -5.31 -3.29 3.87
CA SER A 138 -5.62 -4.72 3.76
C SER A 138 -4.92 -5.56 4.83
N GLY A 139 -3.64 -5.26 5.11
CA GLY A 139 -2.90 -5.93 6.18
C GLY A 139 -3.53 -5.69 7.55
N LEU A 140 -3.95 -4.45 7.82
CA LEU A 140 -4.67 -4.11 9.05
C LEU A 140 -6.02 -4.81 9.15
N ALA A 141 -6.81 -4.82 8.07
CA ALA A 141 -8.09 -5.52 7.99
C ALA A 141 -7.96 -7.01 8.30
N LEU A 142 -6.96 -7.67 7.71
CA LEU A 142 -6.68 -9.08 7.98
C LEU A 142 -6.21 -9.32 9.41
N THR A 143 -5.47 -8.37 9.99
CA THR A 143 -5.04 -8.42 11.39
C THR A 143 -6.24 -8.28 12.34
N ASP A 144 -7.15 -7.35 12.06
CA ASP A 144 -8.39 -7.14 12.82
C ASP A 144 -9.31 -8.37 12.75
N ALA A 145 -9.44 -8.96 11.55
CA ALA A 145 -10.13 -10.24 11.33
C ALA A 145 -9.40 -11.46 11.92
N SER A 146 -8.29 -11.26 12.64
CA SER A 146 -7.50 -12.31 13.30
C SER A 146 -7.04 -13.43 12.35
N VAL A 147 -6.74 -13.07 11.10
CA VAL A 147 -6.21 -13.99 10.09
C VAL A 147 -4.74 -14.28 10.40
N GLN A 148 -4.35 -15.55 10.32
CA GLN A 148 -2.96 -15.94 10.55
C GLN A 148 -2.08 -15.49 9.37
N MET A 149 -1.17 -14.58 9.65
CA MET A 149 -0.21 -14.02 8.70
C MET A 149 1.21 -14.17 9.25
N TYR A 150 2.21 -14.32 8.37
CA TYR A 150 3.62 -14.28 8.75
C TYR A 150 4.02 -12.88 9.23
N ASP A 151 3.49 -11.86 8.56
CA ASP A 151 3.74 -10.46 8.84
C ASP A 151 2.58 -9.61 8.31
N THR A 152 2.42 -8.40 8.85
CA THR A 152 1.44 -7.42 8.35
C THR A 152 2.08 -6.66 7.18
N PRO A 153 1.57 -6.77 5.94
CA PRO A 153 2.15 -6.07 4.81
C PRO A 153 1.97 -4.57 4.93
N VAL A 154 3.03 -3.83 4.59
CA VAL A 154 3.03 -2.36 4.58
C VAL A 154 3.45 -1.88 3.19
N GLY A 155 2.61 -1.05 2.58
CA GLY A 155 2.90 -0.41 1.31
C GLY A 155 3.55 0.94 1.50
N VAL A 156 4.61 1.22 0.73
CA VAL A 156 5.29 2.52 0.71
C VAL A 156 5.47 2.94 -0.73
N ASN A 157 5.11 4.18 -1.05
CA ASN A 157 5.43 4.80 -2.33
C ASN A 157 6.59 5.78 -2.14
N VAL A 158 7.61 5.66 -2.98
CA VAL A 158 8.80 6.51 -2.96
C VAL A 158 8.87 7.30 -4.24
N ASP A 159 8.91 8.63 -4.12
CA ASP A 159 9.19 9.51 -5.24
C ASP A 159 10.70 9.54 -5.51
N LEU A 160 11.12 9.02 -6.67
CA LEU A 160 12.54 8.94 -7.03
C LEU A 160 13.17 10.32 -7.19
N SER A 161 12.40 11.37 -7.47
CA SER A 161 12.95 12.73 -7.63
C SER A 161 13.51 13.29 -6.31
N THR A 162 12.96 12.84 -5.19
CA THR A 162 13.35 13.29 -3.84
C THR A 162 14.54 12.49 -3.30
N VAL A 163 14.63 11.21 -3.66
CA VAL A 163 15.63 10.27 -3.12
C VAL A 163 16.87 10.18 -4.01
N VAL A 164 16.66 10.01 -5.31
CA VAL A 164 17.74 9.90 -6.29
C VAL A 164 17.96 11.30 -6.85
N ARG A 165 19.17 11.83 -6.67
CA ARG A 165 19.61 13.19 -7.04
C ARG A 165 18.60 13.97 -7.92
N PRO A 166 18.14 15.17 -7.51
CA PRO A 166 16.95 15.87 -8.03
C PRO A 166 16.98 16.29 -9.52
N SER A 167 17.96 15.82 -10.29
CA SER A 167 18.16 16.10 -11.70
C SER A 167 18.22 14.86 -12.61
N SER A 168 18.19 13.62 -12.09
CA SER A 168 18.49 12.42 -12.90
C SER A 168 17.35 11.42 -13.13
N SER A 169 16.36 11.36 -12.26
CA SER A 169 15.27 10.36 -12.37
C SER A 169 13.94 10.93 -11.94
N VAL A 170 12.97 10.87 -12.85
CA VAL A 170 11.55 11.12 -12.60
C VAL A 170 10.86 9.77 -12.49
N GLY A 171 9.92 9.64 -11.56
CA GLY A 171 9.04 8.50 -11.42
C GLY A 171 8.80 8.09 -9.96
N HIS A 172 7.87 7.14 -9.77
CA HIS A 172 7.51 6.62 -8.46
C HIS A 172 7.77 5.13 -8.38
N LEU A 173 8.18 4.67 -7.20
CA LEU A 173 8.39 3.27 -6.86
C LEU A 173 7.51 2.94 -5.66
N CYS A 174 6.44 2.19 -5.92
CA CYS A 174 5.62 1.58 -4.89
C CYS A 174 6.18 0.20 -4.54
N ALA A 175 6.43 -0.04 -3.26
CA ALA A 175 6.93 -1.29 -2.73
C ALA A 175 6.01 -1.80 -1.62
N ALA A 176 5.67 -3.09 -1.67
CA ALA A 176 5.04 -3.80 -0.56
C ALA A 176 6.12 -4.51 0.25
N ILE A 177 6.12 -4.29 1.56
CA ILE A 177 7.21 -4.70 2.45
C ILE A 177 6.63 -5.50 3.61
N LEU A 178 7.34 -6.56 3.99
CA LEU A 178 7.12 -7.34 5.20
C LEU A 178 8.13 -6.87 6.25
N PRO A 179 7.76 -5.95 7.15
CA PRO A 179 8.71 -5.23 8.00
C PRO A 179 9.50 -6.12 8.97
N ASN A 180 8.90 -7.19 9.49
CA ASN A 180 9.57 -8.15 10.40
C ASN A 180 10.47 -9.12 9.64
N LEU A 181 10.14 -9.42 8.38
CA LEU A 181 10.95 -10.30 7.53
C LEU A 181 12.00 -9.53 6.71
N GLN A 182 11.91 -8.19 6.65
CA GLN A 182 12.74 -7.32 5.81
C GLN A 182 12.76 -7.75 4.33
N GLN A 183 11.61 -8.17 3.82
CA GLN A 183 11.44 -8.67 2.46
C GLN A 183 10.44 -7.84 1.67
N TYR A 184 10.67 -7.72 0.36
CA TYR A 184 9.71 -7.13 -0.56
C TYR A 184 8.77 -8.21 -1.07
N SER A 185 7.47 -7.99 -0.91
CA SER A 185 6.45 -8.87 -1.49
C SER A 185 6.10 -8.48 -2.92
N MET A 186 6.14 -7.19 -3.24
CA MET A 186 5.74 -6.66 -4.54
C MET A 186 6.48 -5.35 -4.80
N LEU A 187 6.88 -5.13 -6.05
CA LEU A 187 7.45 -3.87 -6.53
C LEU A 187 6.66 -3.42 -7.76
N TYR A 188 6.25 -2.17 -7.75
CA TYR A 188 5.52 -1.53 -8.85
C TYR A 188 6.15 -0.18 -9.12
N THR A 189 6.52 0.07 -10.37
CA THR A 189 7.03 1.36 -10.81
C THR A 189 6.07 2.01 -11.79
N SER A 190 5.76 3.29 -11.53
CA SER A 190 5.09 4.16 -12.48
C SER A 190 6.07 5.20 -12.98
N ASP A 191 6.17 5.32 -14.31
CA ASP A 191 6.93 6.36 -15.00
C ASP A 191 8.41 6.48 -14.60
N SER A 192 9.01 5.37 -14.12
CA SER A 192 10.37 5.35 -13.61
C SER A 192 11.42 5.31 -14.73
N CYS A 193 12.25 6.35 -14.85
CA CYS A 193 13.50 6.29 -15.61
C CYS A 193 14.69 5.93 -14.69
N ILE A 194 14.76 4.68 -14.27
CA ILE A 194 15.90 4.17 -13.48
C ILE A 194 17.09 3.97 -14.43
N ARG A 195 18.09 4.84 -14.36
CA ARG A 195 19.26 4.82 -15.24
C ARG A 195 20.43 4.01 -14.67
N THR A 196 20.55 3.95 -13.34
CA THR A 196 21.70 3.32 -12.66
C THR A 196 21.21 2.32 -11.61
N GLY A 197 21.90 1.19 -11.46
CA GLY A 197 21.60 0.23 -10.39
C GLY A 197 21.84 0.76 -8.97
N GLN A 198 22.65 1.81 -8.80
CA GLN A 198 22.85 2.48 -7.51
C GLN A 198 21.61 3.26 -7.09
N ASP A 199 21.01 4.00 -8.03
CA ASP A 199 19.79 4.78 -7.81
C ASP A 199 18.62 3.88 -7.36
N LEU A 200 18.48 2.71 -7.97
CA LEU A 200 17.48 1.71 -7.56
C LEU A 200 17.74 1.18 -6.15
N ARG A 201 19.00 0.89 -5.80
CA ARG A 201 19.36 0.41 -4.47
C ARG A 201 19.03 1.45 -3.40
N GLU A 202 19.31 2.71 -3.68
CA GLU A 202 19.01 3.82 -2.79
C GLU A 202 17.50 3.96 -2.60
N ALA A 203 16.73 3.99 -3.69
CA ALA A 203 15.26 4.03 -3.64
C ALA A 203 14.65 2.85 -2.86
N LEU A 204 15.15 1.62 -3.08
CA LEU A 204 14.73 0.45 -2.32
C LEU A 204 15.11 0.60 -0.84
N SER A 205 16.34 0.98 -0.52
CA SER A 205 16.74 1.17 0.88
C SER A 205 15.89 2.23 1.60
N CYS A 206 15.50 3.29 0.90
CA CYS A 206 14.58 4.31 1.38
C CYS A 206 13.18 3.71 1.63
N ALA A 207 12.66 2.92 0.69
CA ALA A 207 11.37 2.23 0.84
C ALA A 207 11.37 1.29 2.05
N MET A 208 12.42 0.48 2.24
CA MET A 208 12.55 -0.41 3.41
C MET A 208 12.57 0.36 4.73
N ASN A 209 13.37 1.42 4.81
CA ASN A 209 13.47 2.23 6.01
C ASN A 209 12.12 2.91 6.33
N GLY A 210 11.46 3.47 5.31
CA GLY A 210 10.13 4.06 5.45
C GLY A 210 9.07 3.04 5.87
N GLY A 211 9.11 1.83 5.30
CA GLY A 211 8.17 0.76 5.64
C GLY A 211 8.32 0.27 7.07
N VAL A 212 9.55 0.14 7.56
CA VAL A 212 9.83 -0.22 8.95
C VAL A 212 9.35 0.89 9.90
N GLN A 213 9.55 2.17 9.57
CA GLN A 213 9.06 3.29 10.39
C GLN A 213 7.53 3.38 10.42
N LEU A 214 6.88 3.14 9.27
CA LEU A 214 5.43 3.11 9.20
C LEU A 214 4.87 1.94 10.01
N ALA A 215 5.47 0.75 9.91
CA ALA A 215 5.08 -0.42 10.68
C ALA A 215 5.24 -0.21 12.19
N THR A 216 6.31 0.43 12.65
CA THR A 216 6.49 0.72 14.08
C THR A 216 5.45 1.72 14.59
N THR A 217 5.14 2.74 13.80
CA THR A 217 4.09 3.72 14.13
C THR A 217 2.72 3.05 14.24
N ILE A 218 2.37 2.21 13.27
CA ILE A 218 1.14 1.41 13.29
C ILE A 218 1.07 0.53 14.54
N LYS A 219 2.14 -0.23 14.84
CA LYS A 219 2.19 -1.08 16.04
C LYS A 219 2.03 -0.27 17.32
N GLN A 220 2.65 0.90 17.42
CA GLN A 220 2.48 1.79 18.58
C GLN A 220 1.03 2.27 18.73
N CYS A 221 0.37 2.61 17.63
CA CYS A 221 -1.05 2.99 17.64
C CYS A 221 -1.95 1.83 18.10
N LEU A 222 -1.73 0.62 17.57
CA LEU A 222 -2.50 -0.56 17.96
C LEU A 222 -2.33 -0.89 19.45
N VAL A 223 -1.10 -0.86 19.97
CA VAL A 223 -0.83 -1.12 21.41
C VAL A 223 -1.53 -0.07 22.29
N ARG A 224 -1.58 1.19 21.86
CA ARG A 224 -2.32 2.23 22.61
C ARG A 224 -3.82 1.96 22.64
N GLN A 225 -4.41 1.52 21.53
CA GLN A 225 -5.84 1.19 21.48
C GLN A 225 -6.16 -0.01 22.36
N THR A 226 -5.35 -1.07 22.33
CA THR A 226 -5.57 -2.26 23.20
C THR A 226 -5.43 -1.95 24.68
N ASN A 227 -4.55 -1.01 25.05
CA ASN A 227 -4.37 -0.62 26.45
C ASN A 227 -5.47 0.32 26.96
N THR A 228 -6.26 0.94 26.07
CA THR A 228 -7.34 1.85 26.46
C THR A 228 -8.65 1.10 26.73
N THR A 229 -8.78 -0.12 26.21
CA THR A 229 -9.97 -0.97 26.36
C THR A 229 -9.91 -1.94 27.55
N ALA A 230 -8.81 -1.94 28.31
CA ALA A 230 -8.59 -2.74 29.52
C ALA A 230 -8.71 -1.90 30.80
#